data_AF-A0A9C8HXZ6-F1
#
_entry.id   AF-A0A9C8HXZ6-F1
#
_cell.length_a   1.000
_cell.length_b   1.000
_cell.length_c   1.000
_cell.angle_alpha   90.00
_cell.angle_beta   90.00
_cell.angle_gamma   90.00
#
_symmetry.space_group_name_H-M   'P 1'
#
loop_
_entity.id
_entity.type
_entity.pdbx_description
1 polymer ?
#
loop_
_entity_poly.entity_id
_entity_poly.type
_entity_poly.pdbx_seq_one_letter_code
_entity_poly.pdbx_strand_id
1 'polypeptide(L)'
;IKGEPETIRYFGATITILLKFLQKKQILITPDEATLFALGIFEDTGMLTYSSLTDNDMTALNQLLKNNAVFSAARRYISYELDQNQMKIYNQLLDTSEAFNFSGITAIIAHAESDIYVDGISLLTHKIMDPNNYKTGFILVQMKERVHLIGRSRIPEINVAKILEKFGGGGHPTAASAVIKDMSKFQVKEMLVEELKNITNNLFKAIEIMEKNIFSIQSSDSIECAALMLRKTDKGYLLIYNKSDISGYVTRDDVKRAIKHNLGKKRISEITVNNFSFIGGYSKIYTIFKKLYSENEILLVKKKNDVIGLISKKTIRPFIPEEFANDPVKMHSGRFHSPVTGSVRKLLKRYLAPELNILLKEISEIAAKHDFQPYLVGGFVRDILFAAQKKKSGRLFRFDFDLVINKEGIKFAKIIAKYFKVRAISHEKFNTAIIYFKKGAILPNQELRIDIATARKEKYLSPGALPDVKKAPLRKDLFRRDFTINTIAVSISEKDFGKIIDFFNGQNDMKKGMIRVLHNLSFIDDPTRIFRAFRFAGRLNFKIEDHTERLLKNAIASRYIKNL
;
A
#
# COMPACT_ATOMS: atom_id res chain seq x y z
N ILE A 1 -31.90 30.34 -41.42
CA ILE A 1 -32.41 29.95 -40.09
C ILE A 1 -32.10 31.09 -39.14
N LYS A 2 -33.08 31.91 -38.75
CA LYS A 2 -32.91 32.87 -37.65
C LYS A 2 -33.18 32.10 -36.36
N GLY A 3 -32.14 31.74 -35.62
CA GLY A 3 -32.28 31.15 -34.29
C GLY A 3 -32.57 32.23 -33.25
N GLU A 4 -33.40 31.93 -32.27
CA GLU A 4 -33.59 32.77 -31.09
C GLU A 4 -32.26 32.95 -30.32
N PRO A 5 -32.06 34.07 -29.61
CA PRO A 5 -30.82 34.34 -28.88
C PRO A 5 -30.62 33.32 -27.74
N GLU A 6 -29.60 32.48 -27.87
CA GLU A 6 -29.16 31.54 -26.83
C GLU A 6 -28.53 32.31 -25.66
N THR A 7 -29.16 32.27 -24.48
CA THR A 7 -28.66 32.96 -23.28
C THR A 7 -28.10 31.95 -22.30
N ILE A 8 -26.78 31.81 -22.26
CA ILE A 8 -26.07 30.94 -21.32
C ILE A 8 -25.65 31.76 -20.10
N ARG A 9 -26.10 31.38 -18.90
CA ARG A 9 -25.70 31.99 -17.62
C ARG A 9 -25.37 30.92 -16.58
N TYR A 10 -24.33 31.15 -15.78
CA TYR A 10 -23.94 30.27 -14.68
C TYR A 10 -24.80 30.57 -13.44
N PHE A 11 -25.93 29.88 -13.29
CA PHE A 11 -26.74 29.82 -12.06
C PHE A 11 -26.88 28.39 -11.57
N GLY A 12 -27.33 28.21 -10.32
CA GLY A 12 -27.53 26.90 -9.73
C GLY A 12 -28.74 26.17 -10.28
N ALA A 13 -29.76 26.88 -10.77
CA ALA A 13 -30.96 26.32 -11.37
C ALA A 13 -31.38 27.03 -12.67
N THR A 14 -31.97 26.26 -13.59
CA THR A 14 -32.51 26.83 -14.86
C THR A 14 -33.70 27.75 -14.60
N ILE A 15 -34.52 27.44 -13.60
CA ILE A 15 -35.65 28.26 -13.17
C ILE A 15 -35.22 29.67 -12.75
N THR A 16 -34.02 29.83 -12.19
CA THR A 16 -33.47 31.15 -11.83
C THR A 16 -33.28 32.04 -13.07
N ILE A 17 -32.95 31.46 -14.22
CA ILE A 17 -32.89 32.19 -15.50
C ILE A 17 -34.31 32.60 -15.92
N LEU A 18 -35.25 31.65 -15.89
CA LEU A 18 -36.63 31.86 -16.29
C LEU A 18 -37.29 32.98 -15.47
N LEU A 19 -37.12 32.99 -14.16
CA LEU A 19 -37.70 34.01 -13.28
C LEU A 19 -37.21 35.42 -13.61
N LYS A 20 -35.93 35.59 -13.92
CA LYS A 20 -35.41 36.88 -14.39
C LYS A 20 -36.07 37.31 -15.70
N PHE A 21 -36.37 36.36 -16.58
CA PHE A 21 -37.04 36.63 -17.85
C PHE A 21 -38.50 37.03 -17.65
N LEU A 22 -39.23 36.30 -16.79
CA LEU A 22 -40.61 36.61 -16.41
C LEU A 22 -40.70 37.99 -15.75
N GLN A 23 -39.78 38.30 -14.83
CA GLN A 23 -39.70 39.61 -14.18
C GLN A 23 -39.45 40.73 -15.19
N LYS A 24 -38.54 40.53 -16.16
CA LYS A 24 -38.29 41.51 -17.23
C LYS A 24 -39.52 41.75 -18.12
N LYS A 25 -40.33 40.72 -18.32
CA LYS A 25 -41.60 40.80 -19.07
C LYS A 25 -42.81 41.21 -18.22
N GLN A 26 -42.62 41.46 -16.92
CA GLN A 26 -43.68 41.81 -15.96
C GLN A 26 -44.84 40.78 -15.94
N ILE A 27 -44.51 39.50 -16.13
CA ILE A 27 -45.50 38.42 -16.07
C ILE A 27 -45.73 38.09 -14.58
N LEU A 28 -47.00 38.13 -14.18
CA LEU A 28 -47.42 37.74 -12.82
C LEU A 28 -47.29 36.23 -12.64
N ILE A 29 -46.86 35.81 -11.46
CA ILE A 29 -46.67 34.41 -11.09
C ILE A 29 -47.70 34.08 -10.02
N THR A 30 -48.53 33.08 -10.27
CA THR A 30 -49.51 32.56 -9.29
C THR A 30 -48.82 31.83 -8.14
N PRO A 31 -49.46 31.65 -6.97
CA PRO A 31 -48.88 30.87 -5.87
C PRO A 31 -48.51 29.43 -6.23
N ASP A 32 -49.29 28.80 -7.11
CA ASP A 32 -49.03 27.43 -7.58
C ASP A 32 -47.81 27.37 -8.50
N GLU A 33 -47.70 28.30 -9.46
CA GLU A 33 -46.50 28.45 -10.29
C GLU A 33 -45.28 28.80 -9.44
N ALA A 34 -45.44 29.66 -8.43
CA ALA A 34 -44.36 30.03 -7.53
C ALA A 34 -43.84 28.82 -6.74
N THR A 35 -44.76 27.95 -6.30
CA THR A 35 -44.43 26.69 -5.67
C THR A 35 -43.71 25.76 -6.64
N LEU A 36 -44.20 25.60 -7.87
CA LEU A 36 -43.56 24.78 -8.91
C LEU A 36 -42.15 25.26 -9.25
N PHE A 37 -41.95 26.57 -9.40
CA PHE A 37 -40.64 27.16 -9.63
C PHE A 37 -39.70 26.93 -8.45
N ALA A 38 -40.21 27.01 -7.21
CA ALA A 38 -39.40 26.73 -6.03
C ALA A 38 -38.94 25.27 -6.01
N LEU A 39 -39.80 24.33 -6.41
CA LEU A 39 -39.45 22.92 -6.54
C LEU A 39 -38.29 22.70 -7.52
N GLY A 40 -38.34 23.35 -8.69
CA GLY A 40 -37.25 23.25 -9.68
C GLY A 40 -35.91 23.80 -9.15
N ILE A 41 -35.93 24.90 -8.38
CA ILE A 41 -34.70 25.39 -7.74
C ILE A 41 -34.20 24.42 -6.68
N PHE A 42 -35.07 23.87 -5.84
CA PHE A 42 -34.68 22.89 -4.83
C PHE A 42 -34.12 21.60 -5.44
N GLU A 43 -34.65 21.14 -6.57
CA GLU A 43 -34.16 19.96 -7.26
C GLU A 43 -32.75 20.19 -7.84
N ASP A 44 -32.55 21.25 -8.61
CA ASP A 44 -31.27 21.58 -9.26
C ASP A 44 -30.15 21.89 -8.25
N THR A 45 -30.50 22.46 -7.10
CA THR A 45 -29.54 22.85 -6.03
C THR A 45 -29.39 21.81 -4.93
N GLY A 46 -30.08 20.66 -5.03
CA GLY A 46 -30.02 19.60 -4.03
C GLY A 46 -30.47 20.06 -2.66
N MET A 47 -31.65 20.70 -2.58
CA MET A 47 -32.18 21.31 -1.36
C MET A 47 -31.20 22.34 -0.76
N LEU A 48 -30.58 23.17 -1.62
CA LEU A 48 -29.61 24.20 -1.26
C LEU A 48 -28.27 23.66 -0.72
N THR A 49 -27.95 22.38 -0.94
CA THR A 49 -26.71 21.77 -0.42
C THR A 49 -25.61 21.61 -1.46
N TYR A 50 -25.93 21.70 -2.76
CA TYR A 50 -24.93 21.56 -3.81
C TYR A 50 -24.07 22.81 -3.95
N SER A 51 -22.80 22.61 -4.34
CA SER A 51 -21.84 23.70 -4.59
C SER A 51 -22.18 24.56 -5.81
N SER A 52 -23.16 24.15 -6.61
CA SER A 52 -23.71 24.92 -7.73
C SER A 52 -24.62 26.07 -7.28
N LEU A 53 -25.08 26.09 -6.03
CA LEU A 53 -25.96 27.12 -5.48
C LEU A 53 -25.32 28.50 -5.61
N THR A 54 -26.08 29.47 -6.13
CA THR A 54 -25.66 30.87 -6.26
C THR A 54 -26.57 31.81 -5.48
N ASP A 55 -26.09 33.02 -5.21
CA ASP A 55 -26.87 34.10 -4.58
C ASP A 55 -28.13 34.47 -5.38
N ASN A 56 -28.09 34.27 -6.70
CA ASN A 56 -29.26 34.49 -7.56
C ASN A 56 -30.37 33.46 -7.32
N ASP A 57 -30.01 32.21 -7.02
CA ASP A 57 -30.99 31.17 -6.71
C ASP A 57 -31.67 31.46 -5.36
N MET A 58 -30.91 31.96 -4.38
CA MET A 58 -31.46 32.41 -3.08
C MET A 58 -32.37 33.63 -3.24
N THR A 59 -31.99 34.58 -4.09
CA THR A 59 -32.83 35.74 -4.41
C THR A 59 -34.13 35.34 -5.10
N ALA A 60 -34.05 34.40 -6.04
CA ALA A 60 -35.21 33.84 -6.72
C ALA A 60 -36.15 33.14 -5.73
N LEU A 61 -35.64 32.28 -4.84
CA LEU A 61 -36.43 31.64 -3.79
C LEU A 61 -37.13 32.66 -2.88
N ASN A 62 -36.44 33.73 -2.47
CA ASN A 62 -37.05 34.78 -1.67
C ASN A 62 -38.21 35.47 -2.40
N GLN A 63 -38.08 35.72 -3.71
CA GLN A 63 -39.18 36.27 -4.53
C GLN A 63 -40.36 35.30 -4.62
N LEU A 64 -40.10 34.01 -4.82
CA LEU A 64 -41.13 32.99 -4.87
C LEU A 64 -41.86 32.86 -3.53
N LEU A 65 -41.14 32.94 -2.41
CA LEU A 65 -41.71 32.93 -1.06
C LEU A 65 -42.67 34.12 -0.85
N LYS A 66 -42.29 35.31 -1.34
CA LYS A 66 -43.16 36.50 -1.33
C LYS A 66 -44.42 36.32 -2.18
N ASN A 67 -44.37 35.48 -3.21
CA ASN A 67 -45.52 35.08 -4.02
C ASN A 67 -46.28 33.88 -3.42
N ASN A 68 -46.15 33.62 -2.11
CA ASN A 68 -46.82 32.55 -1.37
C ASN A 68 -46.47 31.13 -1.84
N ALA A 69 -45.25 30.91 -2.36
CA ALA A 69 -44.77 29.57 -2.65
C ALA A 69 -44.72 28.69 -1.39
N VAL A 70 -45.25 27.46 -1.49
CA VAL A 70 -45.30 26.51 -0.36
C VAL A 70 -44.07 25.62 -0.38
N PHE A 71 -42.99 26.04 0.29
CA PHE A 71 -41.72 25.30 0.27
C PHE A 71 -41.81 23.90 0.91
N SER A 72 -42.73 23.68 1.85
CA SER A 72 -42.96 22.36 2.43
C SER A 72 -43.42 21.31 1.41
N ALA A 73 -43.96 21.73 0.25
CA ALA A 73 -44.29 20.85 -0.87
C ALA A 73 -43.04 20.11 -1.39
N ALA A 74 -41.85 20.68 -1.24
CA ALA A 74 -40.58 20.04 -1.58
C ALA A 74 -40.39 18.70 -0.88
N ARG A 75 -40.86 18.56 0.37
CA ARG A 75 -40.80 17.30 1.12
C ARG A 75 -41.66 16.20 0.51
N ARG A 76 -42.72 16.55 -0.23
CA ARG A 76 -43.66 15.59 -0.83
C ARG A 76 -43.30 15.25 -2.28
N TYR A 77 -42.78 16.22 -3.02
CA TYR A 77 -42.53 16.08 -4.46
C TYR A 77 -41.06 15.86 -4.81
N ILE A 78 -40.13 16.18 -3.89
CA ILE A 78 -38.68 15.99 -4.08
C ILE A 78 -38.14 14.94 -3.09
N SER A 79 -38.99 14.33 -2.25
CA SER A 79 -38.58 13.15 -1.47
C SER A 79 -38.39 11.96 -2.41
N TYR A 80 -37.13 11.60 -2.64
CA TYR A 80 -36.73 10.40 -3.35
C TYR A 80 -36.97 9.14 -2.48
N GLU A 81 -38.25 8.82 -2.25
CA GLU A 81 -38.64 7.46 -1.90
C GLU A 81 -38.29 6.58 -3.09
N LEU A 82 -37.52 5.51 -2.83
CA LEU A 82 -37.14 4.59 -3.87
C LEU A 82 -38.33 3.70 -4.20
N ASP A 83 -38.69 3.61 -5.48
CA ASP A 83 -39.67 2.62 -5.91
C ASP A 83 -39.15 1.19 -5.70
N GLN A 84 -40.02 0.19 -5.85
CA GLN A 84 -39.64 -1.21 -5.62
C GLN A 84 -38.49 -1.70 -6.52
N ASN A 85 -38.40 -1.21 -7.75
CA ASN A 85 -37.35 -1.60 -8.69
C ASN A 85 -36.03 -0.90 -8.35
N GLN A 86 -36.08 0.38 -8.00
CA GLN A 86 -34.95 1.14 -7.49
C GLN A 86 -34.41 0.57 -6.17
N MET A 87 -35.29 0.13 -5.26
CA MET A 87 -34.90 -0.55 -4.01
C MET A 87 -34.16 -1.87 -4.27
N LYS A 88 -34.61 -2.67 -5.24
CA LYS A 88 -33.92 -3.90 -5.63
C LYS A 88 -32.50 -3.60 -6.14
N ILE A 89 -32.38 -2.62 -7.02
CA ILE A 89 -31.06 -2.18 -7.54
C ILE A 89 -30.20 -1.65 -6.38
N TYR A 90 -30.77 -0.82 -5.50
CA TYR A 90 -30.05 -0.24 -4.38
C TYR A 90 -29.46 -1.30 -3.44
N ASN A 91 -30.23 -2.34 -3.10
CA ASN A 91 -29.74 -3.45 -2.26
C ASN A 91 -28.57 -4.18 -2.93
N GLN A 92 -28.66 -4.48 -4.24
CA GLN A 92 -27.53 -5.08 -4.97
C GLN A 92 -26.30 -4.16 -4.97
N LEU A 93 -26.51 -2.85 -5.11
CA LEU A 93 -25.40 -1.89 -5.07
C LEU A 93 -24.75 -1.83 -3.69
N LEU A 94 -25.50 -1.97 -2.60
CA LEU A 94 -24.93 -2.08 -1.25
C LEU A 94 -24.06 -3.32 -1.11
N ASP A 95 -24.54 -4.48 -1.56
CA ASP A 95 -23.84 -5.77 -1.47
C ASP A 95 -22.55 -5.82 -2.30
N THR A 96 -22.53 -5.11 -3.43
CA THR A 96 -21.41 -5.09 -4.39
C THR A 96 -20.51 -3.86 -4.25
N SER A 97 -20.83 -2.99 -3.29
CA SER A 97 -20.07 -1.75 -3.10
C SER A 97 -18.65 -2.05 -2.63
N GLU A 98 -17.69 -1.52 -3.38
CA GLU A 98 -16.27 -1.64 -3.07
C GLU A 98 -15.65 -0.25 -3.02
N ALA A 99 -14.94 0.04 -1.93
CA ALA A 99 -14.15 1.25 -1.81
C ALA A 99 -12.80 1.03 -2.48
N PHE A 100 -12.42 1.94 -3.38
CA PHE A 100 -11.12 1.96 -4.01
C PHE A 100 -10.38 3.23 -3.59
N ASN A 101 -9.23 3.07 -2.94
CA ASN A 101 -8.32 4.19 -2.70
C ASN A 101 -7.41 4.38 -3.92
N PHE A 102 -7.40 5.57 -4.50
CA PHE A 102 -6.56 5.98 -5.62
C PHE A 102 -5.71 7.18 -5.21
N SER A 103 -4.45 6.94 -4.88
CA SER A 103 -3.53 7.99 -4.43
C SER A 103 -4.09 8.90 -3.33
N GLY A 104 -4.85 8.34 -2.37
CA GLY A 104 -5.42 9.11 -1.24
C GLY A 104 -6.81 9.67 -1.49
N ILE A 105 -7.38 9.45 -2.67
CA ILE A 105 -8.77 9.73 -3.00
C ILE A 105 -9.53 8.40 -2.96
N THR A 106 -10.51 8.28 -2.06
CA THR A 106 -11.38 7.10 -2.01
C THR A 106 -12.60 7.31 -2.91
N ALA A 107 -12.79 6.39 -3.86
CA ALA A 107 -13.99 6.32 -4.68
C ALA A 107 -14.73 5.01 -4.39
N ILE A 108 -16.03 5.09 -4.16
CA ILE A 108 -16.89 3.90 -4.06
C ILE A 108 -17.35 3.48 -5.45
N ILE A 109 -17.24 2.21 -5.78
CA ILE A 109 -17.73 1.65 -7.04
C ILE A 109 -18.66 0.48 -6.71
N ALA A 110 -19.88 0.53 -7.21
CA ALA A 110 -20.89 -0.51 -7.00
C ALA A 110 -21.52 -0.93 -8.32
N HIS A 111 -22.05 -2.15 -8.41
CA HIS A 111 -22.70 -2.63 -9.63
C HIS A 111 -23.97 -3.43 -9.38
N ALA A 112 -24.95 -3.30 -10.26
CA ALA A 112 -26.22 -3.99 -10.16
C ALA A 112 -26.72 -4.44 -11.54
N GLU A 113 -27.74 -5.27 -11.54
CA GLU A 113 -28.43 -5.72 -12.75
C GLU A 113 -29.94 -5.69 -12.60
N SER A 114 -30.60 -5.46 -13.73
CA SER A 114 -32.05 -5.45 -13.86
C SER A 114 -32.46 -5.93 -15.25
N ASP A 115 -33.46 -6.81 -15.31
CA ASP A 115 -34.04 -7.30 -16.57
C ASP A 115 -34.91 -6.24 -17.27
N ILE A 116 -35.33 -5.22 -16.52
CA ILE A 116 -36.14 -4.10 -16.99
C ILE A 116 -35.34 -2.79 -16.94
N TYR A 117 -35.79 -1.82 -17.73
CA TYR A 117 -35.30 -0.45 -17.62
C TYR A 117 -35.89 0.19 -16.36
N VAL A 118 -35.05 0.83 -15.54
CA VAL A 118 -35.46 1.52 -14.32
C VAL A 118 -34.99 2.96 -14.41
N ASP A 119 -35.93 3.89 -14.30
CA ASP A 119 -35.62 5.32 -14.36
C ASP A 119 -35.07 5.85 -13.02
N GLY A 120 -34.43 7.01 -13.03
CA GLY A 120 -33.98 7.69 -11.81
C GLY A 120 -32.82 7.04 -11.06
N ILE A 121 -32.09 6.09 -11.66
CA ILE A 121 -30.95 5.41 -11.00
C ILE A 121 -29.80 6.34 -10.57
N SER A 122 -29.73 7.56 -11.10
CA SER A 122 -28.76 8.59 -10.68
C SER A 122 -28.89 9.00 -9.21
N LEU A 123 -30.06 8.79 -8.63
CA LEU A 123 -30.35 9.03 -7.21
C LEU A 123 -29.67 7.99 -6.31
N LEU A 124 -29.46 6.78 -6.81
CA LEU A 124 -28.84 5.69 -6.06
C LEU A 124 -27.36 5.97 -5.78
N THR A 125 -26.69 6.72 -6.67
CA THR A 125 -25.28 7.10 -6.48
C THR A 125 -25.08 7.89 -5.18
N HIS A 126 -26.00 8.81 -4.85
CA HIS A 126 -25.95 9.56 -3.59
C HIS A 126 -26.16 8.67 -2.37
N LYS A 127 -27.18 7.81 -2.41
CA LYS A 127 -27.52 6.91 -1.30
C LYS A 127 -26.42 5.89 -0.98
N ILE A 128 -25.51 5.62 -1.92
CA ILE A 128 -24.31 4.79 -1.69
C ILE A 128 -23.14 5.61 -1.16
N MET A 129 -23.02 6.87 -1.57
CA MET A 129 -21.94 7.76 -1.12
C MET A 129 -22.13 8.26 0.32
N ASP A 130 -23.38 8.53 0.74
CA ASP A 130 -23.68 9.18 2.01
C ASP A 130 -23.29 8.39 3.28
N PRO A 131 -23.57 7.08 3.41
CA PRO A 131 -23.37 6.35 4.66
C PRO A 131 -21.95 6.45 5.24
N ASN A 132 -20.94 6.53 4.38
CA ASN A 132 -19.53 6.65 4.76
C ASN A 132 -18.91 7.98 4.31
N ASN A 133 -19.72 8.96 3.90
CA ASN A 133 -19.30 10.26 3.38
C ASN A 133 -18.23 10.15 2.27
N TYR A 134 -18.44 9.23 1.32
CA TYR A 134 -17.55 9.10 0.18
C TYR A 134 -17.60 10.36 -0.68
N LYS A 135 -16.42 10.86 -1.05
CA LYS A 135 -16.30 12.08 -1.85
C LYS A 135 -16.50 11.83 -3.34
N THR A 136 -16.27 10.61 -3.80
CA THR A 136 -16.44 10.23 -5.20
C THR A 136 -17.12 8.86 -5.25
N GLY A 137 -18.07 8.69 -6.17
CA GLY A 137 -18.81 7.44 -6.31
C GLY A 137 -19.21 7.16 -7.75
N PHE A 138 -19.19 5.88 -8.12
CA PHE A 138 -19.63 5.38 -9.40
C PHE A 138 -20.55 4.18 -9.23
N ILE A 139 -21.63 4.14 -9.99
CA ILE A 139 -22.51 2.97 -10.07
C ILE A 139 -22.57 2.47 -11.50
N LEU A 140 -22.58 1.15 -11.66
CA LEU A 140 -22.72 0.45 -12.93
C LEU A 140 -23.99 -0.39 -12.89
N VAL A 141 -25.04 0.01 -13.61
CA VAL A 141 -26.30 -0.74 -13.63
C VAL A 141 -26.49 -1.36 -15.02
N GLN A 142 -26.39 -2.68 -15.09
CA GLN A 142 -26.70 -3.43 -16.31
C GLN A 142 -28.23 -3.54 -16.44
N MET A 143 -28.79 -2.91 -17.48
CA MET A 143 -30.21 -3.00 -17.81
C MET A 143 -30.32 -3.60 -19.21
N LYS A 144 -30.84 -4.84 -19.30
CA LYS A 144 -30.81 -5.62 -20.55
C LYS A 144 -29.37 -5.66 -21.10
N GLU A 145 -29.18 -5.32 -22.37
CA GLU A 145 -27.88 -5.34 -23.05
C GLU A 145 -27.02 -4.10 -22.79
N ARG A 146 -27.45 -3.14 -21.97
CA ARG A 146 -26.74 -1.86 -21.79
C ARG A 146 -26.25 -1.67 -20.36
N VAL A 147 -25.03 -1.19 -20.20
CA VAL A 147 -24.48 -0.73 -18.92
C VAL A 147 -24.67 0.77 -18.80
N HIS A 148 -25.39 1.18 -17.76
CA HIS A 148 -25.52 2.57 -17.35
C HIS A 148 -24.45 2.88 -16.31
N LEU A 149 -23.46 3.69 -16.67
CA LEU A 149 -22.40 4.16 -15.78
C LEU A 149 -22.74 5.57 -15.32
N ILE A 150 -22.85 5.78 -14.00
CA ILE A 150 -23.14 7.09 -13.41
C ILE A 150 -22.04 7.42 -12.42
N GLY A 151 -21.48 8.61 -12.53
CA GLY A 151 -20.41 9.10 -11.65
C GLY A 151 -20.83 10.39 -10.94
N ARG A 152 -20.47 10.50 -9.65
CA ARG A 152 -20.56 11.74 -8.88
C ARG A 152 -19.26 12.02 -8.13
N SER A 153 -18.91 13.31 -8.03
CA SER A 153 -17.79 13.79 -7.24
C SER A 153 -18.17 15.05 -6.46
N ARG A 154 -17.78 15.06 -5.18
CA ARG A 154 -17.83 16.18 -4.23
C ARG A 154 -16.50 16.92 -4.16
N ILE A 155 -15.50 16.49 -4.94
CA ILE A 155 -14.15 17.04 -4.94
C ILE A 155 -13.76 17.53 -6.35
N PRO A 156 -13.22 18.74 -6.49
CA PRO A 156 -12.85 19.30 -7.79
C PRO A 156 -11.71 18.55 -8.48
N GLU A 157 -10.90 17.80 -7.72
CA GLU A 157 -9.78 17.01 -8.23
C GLU A 157 -10.25 15.85 -9.14
N ILE A 158 -11.48 15.38 -8.97
CA ILE A 158 -12.09 14.34 -9.80
C ILE A 158 -13.21 14.94 -10.64
N ASN A 159 -12.90 15.22 -11.91
CA ASN A 159 -13.88 15.62 -12.90
C ASN A 159 -14.54 14.37 -13.51
N VAL A 160 -15.76 14.06 -13.09
CA VAL A 160 -16.46 12.84 -13.54
C VAL A 160 -16.92 12.91 -15.01
N ALA A 161 -17.23 14.09 -15.52
CA ALA A 161 -17.58 14.26 -16.94
C ALA A 161 -16.42 13.81 -17.85
N LYS A 162 -15.20 14.28 -17.56
CA LYS A 162 -14.00 13.89 -18.32
C LYS A 162 -13.69 12.40 -18.24
N ILE A 163 -14.01 11.75 -17.13
CA ILE A 163 -13.86 10.30 -16.97
C ILE A 163 -14.88 9.59 -17.87
N LEU A 164 -16.14 10.00 -17.80
CA LEU A 164 -17.24 9.34 -18.50
C LEU A 164 -17.25 9.62 -20.01
N GLU A 165 -16.62 10.69 -20.49
CA GLU A 165 -16.35 10.94 -21.92
C GLU A 165 -15.64 9.75 -22.59
N LYS A 166 -14.72 9.07 -21.86
CA LYS A 166 -14.03 7.87 -22.38
C LYS A 166 -14.95 6.67 -22.59
N PHE A 167 -16.13 6.69 -21.97
CA PHE A 167 -17.17 5.68 -22.13
C PHE A 167 -18.29 6.17 -23.05
N GLY A 168 -18.08 7.25 -23.81
CA GLY A 168 -19.07 7.87 -24.68
C GLY A 168 -20.17 8.63 -23.93
N GLY A 169 -19.93 8.97 -22.67
CA GLY A 169 -20.84 9.76 -21.83
C GLY A 169 -20.52 11.24 -21.81
N GLY A 170 -21.17 11.95 -20.87
CA GLY A 170 -20.97 13.38 -20.64
C GLY A 170 -21.72 13.87 -19.40
N GLY A 171 -21.57 15.16 -19.10
CA GLY A 171 -22.24 15.81 -17.97
C GLY A 171 -21.43 16.96 -17.39
N HIS A 172 -21.62 17.21 -16.10
CA HIS A 172 -20.89 18.22 -15.34
C HIS A 172 -19.67 17.61 -14.63
N PRO A 173 -18.66 18.43 -14.28
CA PRO A 173 -17.50 17.95 -13.51
C PRO A 173 -17.85 17.22 -12.21
N THR A 174 -19.02 17.49 -11.61
CA THR A 174 -19.51 16.90 -10.35
C THR A 174 -20.49 15.73 -10.56
N ALA A 175 -21.13 15.62 -11.72
CA ALA A 175 -22.11 14.57 -12.01
C ALA A 175 -22.17 14.29 -13.51
N ALA A 176 -22.02 13.03 -13.91
CA ALA A 176 -22.02 12.61 -15.31
C ALA A 176 -22.60 11.20 -15.49
N SER A 177 -23.01 10.88 -16.72
CA SER A 177 -23.55 9.56 -17.08
C SER A 177 -23.08 9.09 -18.46
N ALA A 178 -22.95 7.78 -18.64
CA ALA A 178 -22.63 7.10 -19.89
C ALA A 178 -23.50 5.86 -20.08
N VAL A 179 -23.84 5.51 -21.33
CA VAL A 179 -24.59 4.31 -21.68
C VAL A 179 -23.77 3.49 -22.67
N ILE A 180 -23.41 2.26 -22.28
CA ILE A 180 -22.44 1.41 -22.97
C ILE A 180 -23.17 0.14 -23.44
N LYS A 181 -23.03 -0.23 -24.72
CA LYS A 181 -23.80 -1.34 -25.34
C LYS A 181 -23.00 -2.64 -25.50
N ASP A 182 -21.69 -2.56 -25.76
CA ASP A 182 -20.89 -3.72 -26.20
C ASP A 182 -19.93 -4.23 -25.12
N MET A 183 -20.25 -4.00 -23.85
CA MET A 183 -19.40 -4.36 -22.73
C MET A 183 -20.21 -4.82 -21.53
N SER A 184 -19.68 -5.80 -20.82
CA SER A 184 -20.23 -6.23 -19.52
C SER A 184 -19.91 -5.21 -18.42
N LYS A 185 -20.76 -5.16 -17.38
CA LYS A 185 -20.50 -4.37 -16.16
C LYS A 185 -19.12 -4.60 -15.54
N PHE A 186 -18.56 -5.82 -15.64
CA PHE A 186 -17.22 -6.14 -15.13
C PHE A 186 -16.10 -5.50 -15.96
N GLN A 187 -16.19 -5.55 -17.30
CA GLN A 187 -15.21 -4.90 -18.18
C GLN A 187 -15.23 -3.38 -18.01
N VAL A 188 -16.42 -2.79 -17.89
CA VAL A 188 -16.57 -1.35 -17.63
C VAL A 188 -15.97 -0.98 -16.27
N LYS A 189 -16.19 -1.80 -15.23
CA LYS A 189 -15.58 -1.60 -13.90
C LYS A 189 -14.05 -1.63 -13.97
N GLU A 190 -13.45 -2.59 -14.66
CA GLU A 190 -11.99 -2.67 -14.81
C GLU A 190 -11.41 -1.43 -15.51
N MET A 191 -12.00 -1.00 -16.63
CA MET A 191 -11.58 0.20 -17.36
C MET A 191 -11.73 1.48 -16.51
N LEU A 192 -12.81 1.59 -15.74
CA LEU A 192 -13.04 2.73 -14.85
C LEU A 192 -11.97 2.81 -13.76
N VAL A 193 -11.65 1.68 -13.13
CA VAL A 193 -10.60 1.58 -12.11
C VAL A 193 -9.24 1.97 -12.69
N GLU A 194 -8.92 1.55 -13.91
CA GLU A 194 -7.68 1.93 -14.58
C GLU A 194 -7.62 3.43 -14.89
N GLU A 195 -8.72 4.02 -15.34
CA GLU A 195 -8.79 5.45 -15.62
C GLU A 195 -8.62 6.31 -14.35
N LEU A 196 -9.29 5.92 -13.26
CA LEU A 196 -9.13 6.58 -11.96
C LEU A 196 -7.68 6.50 -11.46
N LYS A 197 -6.98 5.38 -11.67
CA LYS A 197 -5.54 5.27 -11.36
C LYS A 197 -4.72 6.26 -12.19
N ASN A 198 -5.00 6.38 -13.48
CA ASN A 198 -4.26 7.27 -14.38
C ASN A 198 -4.42 8.74 -14.01
N ILE A 199 -5.63 9.17 -13.65
CA ILE A 199 -5.91 10.55 -13.25
C ILE A 199 -5.23 10.87 -11.93
N THR A 200 -5.42 10.03 -10.90
CA THR A 200 -4.86 10.30 -9.58
C THR A 200 -3.34 10.25 -9.52
N ASN A 201 -2.69 9.45 -10.38
CA ASN A 201 -1.24 9.46 -10.55
C ASN A 201 -0.69 10.80 -11.08
N ASN A 202 -1.51 11.59 -11.77
CA ASN A 202 -1.13 12.91 -12.29
C ASN A 202 -1.51 14.06 -11.35
N LEU A 203 -2.42 13.84 -10.40
CA LEU A 203 -2.88 14.85 -9.45
C LEU A 203 -1.80 15.22 -8.44
N PHE A 204 -1.15 14.23 -7.81
CA PHE A 204 -0.28 14.51 -6.67
C PHE A 204 1.19 14.73 -7.06
N LYS A 205 1.71 15.91 -6.68
CA LYS A 205 3.12 16.30 -6.78
C LYS A 205 3.83 16.17 -5.44
N ALA A 206 5.15 16.02 -5.47
CA ALA A 206 5.96 15.92 -4.25
C ALA A 206 5.73 17.08 -3.25
N ILE A 207 5.52 18.31 -3.75
CA ILE A 207 5.25 19.48 -2.91
C ILE A 207 3.91 19.43 -2.16
N GLU A 208 2.94 18.65 -2.65
CA GLU A 208 1.62 18.48 -2.04
C GLU A 208 1.63 17.34 -1.02
N ILE A 209 2.55 16.37 -1.17
CA ILE A 209 2.67 15.21 -0.28
C ILE A 209 3.63 15.51 0.89
N MET A 210 4.68 16.30 0.67
CA MET A 210 5.78 16.44 1.61
C MET A 210 5.42 17.07 2.96
N GLU A 211 6.15 16.67 4.00
CA GLU A 211 6.20 17.40 5.25
C GLU A 211 7.03 18.67 5.05
N LYS A 212 6.39 19.84 5.18
CA LYS A 212 7.00 21.17 4.95
C LYS A 212 7.94 21.59 6.09
N ASN A 213 7.59 21.24 7.34
CA ASN A 213 8.36 21.63 8.52
C ASN A 213 9.42 20.58 8.82
N ILE A 214 10.61 20.80 8.28
CA ILE A 214 11.78 19.95 8.51
C ILE A 214 12.45 20.40 9.82
N PHE A 215 12.57 19.47 10.76
CA PHE A 215 13.37 19.70 11.97
C PHE A 215 14.78 19.18 11.75
N SER A 216 15.76 19.98 12.18
CA SER A 216 17.16 19.66 12.05
C SER A 216 17.94 19.85 13.35
N ILE A 217 19.10 19.22 13.42
CA ILE A 217 20.08 19.33 14.50
C ILE A 217 21.49 19.29 13.90
N GLN A 218 22.48 19.89 14.58
CA GLN A 218 23.86 19.87 14.08
C GLN A 218 24.51 18.52 14.39
N SER A 219 25.37 18.06 13.47
CA SER A 219 26.10 16.79 13.58
C SER A 219 26.99 16.71 14.82
N SER A 220 27.36 17.87 15.38
CA SER A 220 28.12 18.03 16.61
C SER A 220 27.31 17.83 17.89
N ASP A 221 25.99 17.99 17.84
CA ASP A 221 25.10 17.95 19.01
C ASP A 221 24.98 16.54 19.58
N SER A 222 24.51 16.43 20.83
CA SER A 222 24.39 15.13 21.51
C SER A 222 23.13 14.36 21.13
N ILE A 223 23.17 13.05 21.33
CA ILE A 223 22.00 12.16 21.18
C ILE A 223 20.89 12.52 22.18
N GLU A 224 21.24 13.00 23.38
CA GLU A 224 20.29 13.54 24.36
C GLU A 224 19.56 14.78 23.84
N CYS A 225 20.26 15.73 23.21
CA CYS A 225 19.63 16.90 22.59
C CYS A 225 18.64 16.46 21.50
N ALA A 226 19.02 15.52 20.64
CA ALA A 226 18.12 14.95 19.64
C ALA A 226 16.89 14.28 20.29
N ALA A 227 17.08 13.55 21.40
CA ALA A 227 15.98 12.91 22.12
C ALA A 227 15.00 13.93 22.70
N LEU A 228 15.49 15.05 23.24
CA LEU A 228 14.67 16.15 23.75
C LEU A 228 13.87 16.82 22.62
N MET A 229 14.51 17.12 21.48
CA MET A 229 13.83 17.69 20.31
C MET A 229 12.75 16.75 19.77
N LEU A 230 13.03 15.45 19.68
CA LEU A 230 12.07 14.45 19.22
C LEU A 230 10.94 14.18 20.23
N ARG A 231 11.10 14.53 21.50
CA ARG A 231 10.00 14.50 22.49
C ARG A 231 9.10 15.73 22.39
N LYS A 232 9.70 16.90 22.14
CA LYS A 232 8.98 18.18 22.00
C LYS A 232 8.25 18.32 20.67
N THR A 233 8.61 17.51 19.67
CA THR A 233 7.98 17.49 18.35
C THR A 233 7.11 16.23 18.19
N ASP A 234 6.08 16.31 17.36
CA ASP A 234 5.27 15.17 16.92
C ASP A 234 6.01 14.28 15.89
N LYS A 235 7.21 14.69 15.49
CA LYS A 235 7.96 14.14 14.36
C LYS A 235 8.69 12.84 14.67
N GLY A 236 8.76 12.00 13.64
CA GLY A 236 9.43 10.70 13.70
C GLY A 236 10.92 10.72 13.38
N TYR A 237 11.47 11.86 12.95
CA TYR A 237 12.84 11.99 12.46
C TYR A 237 13.41 13.40 12.71
N LEU A 238 14.74 13.53 12.64
CA LEU A 238 15.48 14.80 12.54
C LEU A 238 16.48 14.73 11.39
N LEU A 239 16.62 15.81 10.61
CA LEU A 239 17.72 15.94 9.67
C LEU A 239 18.99 16.40 10.38
N ILE A 240 20.11 15.83 9.99
CA ILE A 240 21.42 16.15 10.54
C ILE A 240 22.14 17.07 9.57
N TYR A 241 22.48 18.26 10.05
CA TYR A 241 23.31 19.20 9.29
C TYR A 241 24.76 19.09 9.74
N ASN A 242 25.67 19.12 8.78
CA ASN A 242 27.06 19.42 9.04
C ASN A 242 27.33 20.79 8.42
N LYS A 243 27.40 21.83 9.27
CA LYS A 243 27.41 23.23 8.84
C LYS A 243 26.14 23.53 8.02
N SER A 244 26.29 23.79 6.72
CA SER A 244 25.21 24.11 5.78
C SER A 244 24.66 22.89 5.04
N ASP A 245 25.36 21.75 5.06
CA ASP A 245 25.00 20.59 4.25
C ASP A 245 24.25 19.54 5.06
N ILE A 246 23.24 18.95 4.45
CA ILE A 246 22.51 17.83 5.03
C ILE A 246 23.41 16.60 4.94
N SER A 247 23.87 16.13 6.10
CA SER A 247 24.74 14.95 6.21
C SER A 247 23.95 13.66 6.41
N GLY A 248 22.70 13.74 6.86
CA GLY A 248 21.82 12.58 7.02
C GLY A 248 20.56 12.87 7.81
N TYR A 249 19.99 11.82 8.40
CA TYR A 249 18.86 11.90 9.31
C TYR A 249 18.97 10.85 10.42
N VAL A 250 18.18 11.01 11.48
CA VAL A 250 17.98 10.01 12.54
C VAL A 250 16.49 9.84 12.80
N THR A 251 16.05 8.62 13.09
CA THR A 251 14.66 8.37 13.49
C THR A 251 14.49 8.40 15.00
N ARG A 252 13.25 8.56 15.46
CA ARG A 252 12.89 8.46 16.88
C ARG A 252 13.28 7.11 17.49
N ASP A 253 13.20 6.04 16.70
CA ASP A 253 13.60 4.71 17.17
C ASP A 253 15.12 4.59 17.29
N ASP A 254 15.89 5.17 16.36
CA ASP A 254 17.36 5.20 16.45
C ASP A 254 17.82 5.91 17.72
N VAL A 255 17.26 7.09 17.98
CA VAL A 255 17.59 7.89 19.17
C VAL A 255 17.15 7.18 20.45
N LYS A 256 15.94 6.62 20.50
CA LYS A 256 15.47 5.84 21.67
C LYS A 256 16.37 4.65 21.96
N ARG A 257 16.80 3.92 20.93
CA ARG A 257 17.72 2.79 21.09
C ARG A 257 19.08 3.27 21.57
N ALA A 258 19.64 4.31 20.99
CA ALA A 258 20.93 4.86 21.40
C ALA A 258 20.94 5.32 22.87
N ILE A 259 19.88 5.99 23.34
CA ILE A 259 19.71 6.36 24.75
C ILE A 259 19.68 5.11 25.64
N LYS A 260 18.97 4.06 25.23
CA LYS A 260 18.92 2.78 25.96
C LYS A 260 20.29 2.10 26.08
N HIS A 261 21.20 2.35 25.13
CA HIS A 261 22.58 1.87 25.16
C HIS A 261 23.57 2.83 25.83
N ASN A 262 23.08 3.80 26.62
CA ASN A 262 23.90 4.80 27.31
C ASN A 262 24.77 5.66 26.38
N LEU A 263 24.34 5.86 25.13
CA LEU A 263 25.04 6.70 24.15
C LEU A 263 24.60 8.17 24.20
N GLY A 264 23.83 8.60 25.20
CA GLY A 264 23.20 9.92 25.24
C GLY A 264 24.17 11.11 25.07
N LYS A 265 25.36 11.02 25.68
CA LYS A 265 26.42 12.04 25.60
C LYS A 265 27.24 12.01 24.30
N LYS A 266 27.09 10.96 23.48
CA LYS A 266 27.79 10.84 22.19
C LYS A 266 27.20 11.81 21.15
N ARG A 267 27.98 12.10 20.11
CA ARG A 267 27.51 12.99 19.04
C ARG A 267 26.44 12.29 18.21
N ILE A 268 25.44 13.04 17.76
CA ILE A 268 24.34 12.52 16.93
C ILE A 268 24.85 11.93 15.61
N SER A 269 25.95 12.47 15.09
CA SER A 269 26.70 11.96 13.92
C SER A 269 27.09 10.49 14.03
N GLU A 270 27.23 9.92 15.23
CA GLU A 270 27.59 8.51 15.44
C GLU A 270 26.46 7.54 15.07
N ILE A 271 25.20 8.02 15.05
CA ILE A 271 24.02 7.21 14.72
C ILE A 271 23.29 7.67 13.45
N THR A 272 23.86 8.64 12.73
CA THR A 272 23.24 9.23 11.53
C THR A 272 23.15 8.26 10.35
N VAL A 273 21.99 8.31 9.68
CA VAL A 273 21.73 7.62 8.42
C VAL A 273 21.93 8.57 7.25
N ASN A 274 22.85 8.24 6.34
CA ASN A 274 23.18 9.08 5.18
C ASN A 274 22.49 8.59 3.88
N ASN A 275 21.53 7.66 4.00
CA ASN A 275 20.82 7.09 2.88
C ASN A 275 19.50 7.81 2.65
N PHE A 276 19.58 8.97 1.99
CA PHE A 276 18.44 9.74 1.52
C PHE A 276 18.68 10.14 0.06
N SER A 277 17.63 10.53 -0.64
CA SER A 277 17.76 11.03 -2.01
C SER A 277 16.91 12.25 -2.25
N PHE A 278 17.33 13.05 -3.22
CA PHE A 278 16.59 14.24 -3.61
C PHE A 278 15.53 13.92 -4.67
N ILE A 279 14.42 14.65 -4.58
CA ILE A 279 13.35 14.63 -5.57
C ILE A 279 12.88 16.06 -5.85
N GLY A 280 12.57 16.38 -7.11
CA GLY A 280 12.06 17.71 -7.46
C GLY A 280 10.63 17.90 -6.95
N GLY A 281 10.28 19.11 -6.51
CA GLY A 281 8.96 19.45 -5.97
C GLY A 281 7.77 19.11 -6.87
N TYR A 282 7.96 19.06 -8.19
CA TYR A 282 6.93 18.72 -9.17
C TYR A 282 6.95 17.25 -9.60
N SER A 283 7.73 16.41 -8.92
CA SER A 283 7.80 14.99 -9.26
C SER A 283 6.46 14.32 -8.96
N LYS A 284 5.99 13.51 -9.91
CA LYS A 284 4.75 12.74 -9.80
C LYS A 284 4.85 11.70 -8.69
N ILE A 285 3.71 11.41 -8.06
CA ILE A 285 3.62 10.43 -6.97
C ILE A 285 4.26 9.08 -7.29
N TYR A 286 4.15 8.59 -8.52
CA TYR A 286 4.79 7.34 -8.92
C TYR A 286 6.33 7.38 -8.83
N THR A 287 6.94 8.48 -9.24
CA THR A 287 8.39 8.66 -9.13
C THR A 287 8.82 8.68 -7.66
N ILE A 288 7.98 9.26 -6.81
CA ILE A 288 8.17 9.27 -5.35
C ILE A 288 8.09 7.84 -4.82
N PHE A 289 7.04 7.09 -5.16
CA PHE A 289 6.90 5.68 -4.79
C PHE A 289 8.11 4.84 -5.19
N LYS A 290 8.48 4.91 -6.47
CA LYS A 290 9.62 4.16 -6.99
C LYS A 290 10.86 4.43 -6.15
N LYS A 291 11.27 5.69 -6.01
CA LYS A 291 12.49 6.05 -5.26
C LYS A 291 12.42 5.71 -3.77
N LEU A 292 11.26 5.84 -3.14
CA LEU A 292 11.06 5.59 -1.70
C LEU A 292 11.02 4.08 -1.35
N TYR A 293 10.69 3.22 -2.32
CA TYR A 293 10.65 1.78 -2.11
C TYR A 293 11.81 1.03 -2.79
N SER A 294 12.50 1.63 -3.76
CA SER A 294 13.69 1.03 -4.41
C SER A 294 15.02 1.40 -3.74
N GLU A 295 15.15 2.61 -3.21
CA GLU A 295 16.46 3.22 -2.94
C GLU A 295 16.60 3.78 -1.52
N ASN A 296 15.57 4.42 -0.95
CA ASN A 296 15.71 5.18 0.31
C ASN A 296 14.46 5.17 1.17
N GLU A 297 14.60 5.26 2.49
CA GLU A 297 13.45 5.39 3.40
C GLU A 297 12.87 6.82 3.43
N ILE A 298 13.66 7.80 3.00
CA ILE A 298 13.35 9.23 3.04
C ILE A 298 13.78 9.89 1.74
N LEU A 299 12.90 10.75 1.19
CA LEU A 299 13.19 11.62 0.06
C LEU A 299 13.13 13.09 0.50
N LEU A 300 14.19 13.83 0.21
CA LEU A 300 14.25 15.27 0.43
C LEU A 300 13.74 16.00 -0.81
N VAL A 301 12.70 16.82 -0.64
CA VAL A 301 12.08 17.54 -1.74
C VAL A 301 12.82 18.85 -1.96
N LYS A 302 13.36 19.02 -3.17
CA LYS A 302 14.04 20.22 -3.61
C LYS A 302 13.15 21.09 -4.50
N LYS A 303 13.25 22.40 -4.31
CA LYS A 303 12.79 23.40 -5.28
C LYS A 303 13.95 24.36 -5.53
N LYS A 304 14.44 24.38 -6.77
CA LYS A 304 15.73 25.01 -7.11
C LYS A 304 16.86 24.38 -6.27
N ASN A 305 17.55 25.17 -5.44
CA ASN A 305 18.66 24.70 -4.60
C ASN A 305 18.24 24.37 -3.16
N ASP A 306 17.03 24.74 -2.74
CA ASP A 306 16.61 24.60 -1.34
C ASP A 306 15.83 23.31 -1.11
N VAL A 307 16.08 22.70 0.05
CA VAL A 307 15.28 21.58 0.55
C VAL A 307 14.06 22.15 1.26
N ILE A 308 12.89 21.97 0.65
CA ILE A 308 11.63 22.59 1.08
C ILE A 308 10.70 21.62 1.80
N GLY A 309 11.03 20.33 1.81
CA GLY A 309 10.26 19.32 2.55
C GLY A 309 10.86 17.94 2.49
N LEU A 310 10.17 17.00 3.13
CA LEU A 310 10.58 15.61 3.24
C LEU A 310 9.39 14.66 3.01
N ILE A 311 9.62 13.57 2.28
CA ILE A 311 8.64 12.49 2.10
C ILE A 311 9.21 11.21 2.66
N SER A 312 8.49 10.61 3.62
CA SER A 312 8.79 9.30 4.19
C SER A 312 7.72 8.27 3.79
N LYS A 313 7.99 6.98 4.04
CA LYS A 313 6.98 5.92 3.83
C LYS A 313 5.70 6.16 4.64
N LYS A 314 5.81 6.83 5.79
CA LYS A 314 4.65 7.23 6.60
C LYS A 314 3.85 8.33 5.90
N THR A 315 4.53 9.33 5.37
CA THR A 315 3.92 10.49 4.69
C THR A 315 3.15 10.08 3.44
N ILE A 316 3.69 9.12 2.67
CA ILE A 316 3.03 8.66 1.44
C ILE A 316 1.95 7.60 1.67
N ARG A 317 1.84 7.04 2.88
CA ARG A 317 0.92 5.93 3.18
C ARG A 317 -0.55 6.22 2.84
N PRO A 318 -1.13 7.40 3.12
CA PRO A 318 -2.51 7.70 2.74
C PRO A 318 -2.72 7.63 1.22
N PHE A 319 -1.65 7.87 0.46
CA PHE A 319 -1.65 7.92 -0.99
C PHE A 319 -1.28 6.56 -1.63
N ILE A 320 -1.17 5.48 -0.86
CA ILE A 320 -0.96 4.13 -1.40
C ILE A 320 -2.33 3.54 -1.75
N PRO A 321 -2.60 3.18 -3.02
CA PRO A 321 -3.85 2.51 -3.37
C PRO A 321 -3.95 1.16 -2.64
N GLU A 322 -5.15 0.77 -2.20
CA GLU A 322 -5.37 -0.40 -1.32
C GLU A 322 -4.84 -1.72 -1.92
N GLU A 323 -4.91 -1.84 -3.25
CA GLU A 323 -4.36 -2.96 -4.01
C GLU A 323 -2.83 -3.11 -3.88
N PHE A 324 -2.12 -2.02 -3.57
CA PHE A 324 -0.67 -2.03 -3.34
C PHE A 324 -0.32 -2.22 -1.86
N ALA A 325 -1.18 -1.76 -0.94
CA ALA A 325 -0.98 -1.97 0.49
C ALA A 325 -0.95 -3.47 0.86
N ASN A 326 -1.65 -4.30 0.09
CA ASN A 326 -1.77 -5.74 0.31
C ASN A 326 -0.82 -6.61 -0.53
N ASP A 327 -0.08 -6.05 -1.51
CA ASP A 327 0.88 -6.78 -2.35
C ASP A 327 2.28 -6.12 -2.37
N PRO A 328 3.20 -6.58 -1.49
CA PRO A 328 4.58 -6.07 -1.42
C PRO A 328 5.33 -6.17 -2.74
N VAL A 329 4.97 -7.10 -3.64
CA VAL A 329 5.69 -7.34 -4.90
C VAL A 329 5.40 -6.25 -5.93
N LYS A 330 4.20 -5.65 -5.89
CA LYS A 330 3.83 -4.52 -6.77
C LYS A 330 4.48 -3.19 -6.35
N MET A 331 4.76 -2.99 -5.06
CA MET A 331 5.41 -1.76 -4.56
C MET A 331 6.90 -1.65 -4.91
N HIS A 332 7.61 -2.77 -5.06
CA HIS A 332 9.07 -2.77 -5.28
C HIS A 332 9.49 -2.76 -6.76
N SER A 333 8.59 -3.09 -7.68
CA SER A 333 8.97 -3.28 -9.10
C SER A 333 9.13 -1.99 -9.87
N GLY A 334 8.59 -0.85 -9.41
CA GLY A 334 8.56 0.39 -10.18
C GLY A 334 8.03 0.17 -11.61
N ARG A 335 7.12 -0.80 -11.76
CA ARG A 335 6.40 -1.17 -12.98
C ARG A 335 4.92 -1.23 -12.63
N PHE A 336 4.12 -0.38 -13.24
CA PHE A 336 2.66 -0.49 -13.32
C PHE A 336 2.20 -1.63 -14.25
N HIS A 337 2.99 -2.68 -14.35
CA HIS A 337 2.61 -3.93 -14.96
C HIS A 337 2.83 -5.00 -13.91
N SER A 338 1.88 -5.93 -13.84
CA SER A 338 1.84 -7.17 -13.07
C SER A 338 3.13 -7.50 -12.30
N PRO A 339 3.06 -7.79 -10.98
CA PRO A 339 4.22 -8.01 -10.11
C PRO A 339 5.28 -8.82 -10.86
N VAL A 340 6.53 -8.37 -10.88
CA VAL A 340 7.59 -9.14 -11.54
C VAL A 340 7.56 -10.54 -10.95
N THR A 341 7.08 -11.43 -11.80
CA THR A 341 6.69 -12.80 -11.59
C THR A 341 7.96 -13.61 -11.44
N GLY A 342 8.32 -13.89 -10.20
CA GLY A 342 9.26 -14.94 -9.87
C GLY A 342 8.55 -16.05 -9.14
N SER A 343 8.19 -17.11 -9.85
CA SER A 343 8.00 -18.40 -9.19
C SER A 343 9.32 -19.15 -9.30
N VAL A 344 9.90 -19.53 -8.16
CA VAL A 344 11.04 -20.45 -8.16
C VAL A 344 10.61 -21.88 -8.42
N ARG A 345 9.34 -22.18 -8.71
CA ARG A 345 8.86 -23.56 -8.93
C ARG A 345 9.67 -24.30 -10.00
N LYS A 346 10.03 -23.63 -11.10
CA LYS A 346 10.93 -24.20 -12.13
C LYS A 346 12.36 -24.38 -11.62
N LEU A 347 12.86 -23.46 -10.79
CA LEU A 347 14.19 -23.55 -10.19
C LEU A 347 14.28 -24.66 -9.13
N LEU A 348 13.26 -24.82 -8.28
CA LEU A 348 13.14 -25.91 -7.32
C LEU A 348 13.16 -27.26 -8.05
N LYS A 349 12.34 -27.42 -9.10
CA LYS A 349 12.35 -28.62 -9.95
C LYS A 349 13.70 -28.88 -10.61
N ARG A 350 14.40 -27.84 -11.06
CA ARG A 350 15.68 -27.94 -11.76
C ARG A 350 16.84 -28.28 -10.84
N TYR A 351 16.93 -27.60 -9.70
CA TYR A 351 18.10 -27.64 -8.83
C TYR A 351 17.96 -28.65 -7.69
N LEU A 352 16.75 -28.97 -7.23
CA LEU A 352 16.56 -29.97 -6.19
C LEU A 352 16.57 -31.39 -6.75
N ALA A 353 16.97 -32.34 -5.91
CA ALA A 353 16.76 -33.76 -6.17
C ALA A 353 15.25 -34.05 -6.33
N PRO A 354 14.84 -34.97 -7.22
CA PRO A 354 13.43 -35.32 -7.42
C PRO A 354 12.71 -35.68 -6.11
N GLU A 355 13.38 -36.40 -5.22
CA GLU A 355 12.90 -36.84 -3.91
C GLU A 355 12.58 -35.65 -3.00
N LEU A 356 13.39 -34.59 -3.05
CA LEU A 356 13.15 -33.36 -2.29
C LEU A 356 11.99 -32.55 -2.86
N ASN A 357 11.77 -32.57 -4.17
CA ASN A 357 10.60 -31.94 -4.77
C ASN A 357 9.29 -32.64 -4.36
N ILE A 358 9.32 -33.97 -4.28
CA ILE A 358 8.18 -34.78 -3.80
C ILE A 358 7.92 -34.45 -2.33
N LEU A 359 8.95 -34.49 -1.49
CA LEU A 359 8.83 -34.16 -0.07
C LEU A 359 8.27 -32.74 0.17
N LEU A 360 8.74 -31.73 -0.56
CA LEU A 360 8.19 -30.37 -0.45
C LEU A 360 6.71 -30.29 -0.84
N LYS A 361 6.29 -31.09 -1.83
CA LYS A 361 4.88 -31.16 -2.24
C LYS A 361 4.03 -31.83 -1.16
N GLU A 362 4.51 -32.93 -0.57
CA GLU A 362 3.80 -33.59 0.53
C GLU A 362 3.69 -32.68 1.77
N ILE A 363 4.77 -31.95 2.10
CA ILE A 363 4.75 -30.94 3.18
C ILE A 363 3.73 -29.84 2.87
N SER A 364 3.63 -29.39 1.60
CA SER A 364 2.62 -28.41 1.16
C SER A 364 1.20 -28.94 1.38
N GLU A 365 0.92 -30.19 1.03
CA GLU A 365 -0.40 -30.82 1.18
C GLU A 365 -0.78 -31.01 2.66
N ILE A 366 0.18 -31.45 3.50
CA ILE A 366 0.00 -31.55 4.96
C ILE A 366 -0.29 -30.18 5.55
N ALA A 367 0.43 -29.14 5.10
CA ALA A 367 0.20 -27.78 5.57
C ALA A 367 -1.20 -27.27 5.22
N ALA A 368 -1.67 -27.51 4.00
CA ALA A 368 -3.02 -27.13 3.57
C ALA A 368 -4.11 -27.81 4.42
N LYS A 369 -3.99 -29.12 4.68
CA LYS A 369 -4.94 -29.89 5.51
C LYS A 369 -5.04 -29.39 6.95
N HIS A 370 -3.98 -28.79 7.47
CA HIS A 370 -3.90 -28.35 8.87
C HIS A 370 -3.85 -26.81 9.04
N ASP A 371 -4.17 -26.06 7.98
CA ASP A 371 -4.19 -24.59 7.96
C ASP A 371 -2.86 -23.94 8.44
N PHE A 372 -1.75 -24.47 7.93
CA PHE A 372 -0.41 -23.91 8.11
C PHE A 372 0.10 -23.27 6.81
N GLN A 373 0.94 -22.25 6.98
CA GLN A 373 1.62 -21.55 5.89
C GLN A 373 3.13 -21.70 6.05
N PRO A 374 3.76 -22.66 5.35
CA PRO A 374 5.18 -22.89 5.41
C PRO A 374 5.95 -22.02 4.41
N TYR A 375 7.08 -21.50 4.86
CA TYR A 375 8.00 -20.73 4.03
C TYR A 375 9.40 -21.32 4.11
N LEU A 376 10.01 -21.63 2.96
CA LEU A 376 11.45 -21.83 2.88
C LEU A 376 12.15 -20.48 3.05
N VAL A 377 13.22 -20.44 3.82
CA VAL A 377 13.93 -19.19 4.15
C VAL A 377 15.44 -19.40 4.20
N GLY A 378 16.19 -18.32 4.34
CA GLY A 378 17.60 -18.37 4.71
C GLY A 378 18.54 -18.82 3.60
N GLY A 379 19.58 -19.56 4.00
CA GLY A 379 20.68 -19.94 3.12
C GLY A 379 20.23 -20.80 1.95
N PHE A 380 19.23 -21.65 2.16
CA PHE A 380 18.62 -22.50 1.15
C PHE A 380 18.10 -21.68 -0.04
N VAL A 381 17.25 -20.68 0.23
CA VAL A 381 16.64 -19.85 -0.81
C VAL A 381 17.72 -19.04 -1.54
N ARG A 382 18.66 -18.45 -0.80
CA ARG A 382 19.77 -17.70 -1.36
C ARG A 382 20.59 -18.56 -2.34
N ASP A 383 20.97 -19.76 -1.93
CA ASP A 383 21.90 -20.58 -2.69
C ASP A 383 21.26 -21.13 -3.98
N ILE A 384 19.94 -21.42 -3.98
CA ILE A 384 19.20 -21.77 -5.20
C ILE A 384 19.16 -20.59 -6.18
N LEU A 385 18.82 -19.40 -5.69
CA LEU A 385 18.76 -18.20 -6.52
C LEU A 385 20.14 -17.85 -7.08
N PHE A 386 21.19 -18.00 -6.27
CA PHE A 386 22.57 -17.75 -6.66
C PHE A 386 23.06 -18.77 -7.70
N ALA A 387 22.74 -20.06 -7.55
CA ALA A 387 23.07 -21.09 -8.53
C ALA A 387 22.38 -20.83 -9.88
N ALA A 388 21.11 -20.39 -9.84
CA ALA A 388 20.37 -19.98 -11.02
C ALA A 388 21.02 -18.76 -11.72
N GLN A 389 21.42 -17.74 -10.97
CA GLN A 389 22.08 -16.55 -11.49
C GLN A 389 23.43 -16.87 -12.16
N LYS A 390 24.22 -17.77 -11.55
CA LYS A 390 25.51 -18.20 -12.08
C LYS A 390 25.40 -19.27 -13.18
N LYS A 391 24.18 -19.60 -13.63
CA LYS A 391 23.89 -20.66 -14.62
C LYS A 391 24.62 -21.98 -14.32
N LYS A 392 24.79 -22.32 -13.03
CA LYS A 392 25.48 -23.55 -12.65
C LYS A 392 24.72 -24.76 -13.19
N SER A 393 25.45 -25.70 -13.77
CA SER A 393 24.95 -27.01 -14.17
C SER A 393 25.04 -27.98 -13.01
N GLY A 394 24.01 -28.81 -12.82
CA GLY A 394 23.96 -29.83 -11.76
C GLY A 394 22.93 -29.55 -10.67
N ARG A 395 22.58 -30.61 -9.93
CA ARG A 395 21.66 -30.55 -8.78
C ARG A 395 22.41 -30.17 -7.51
N LEU A 396 21.67 -29.51 -6.64
CA LEU A 396 22.10 -28.98 -5.36
C LEU A 396 21.84 -30.04 -4.29
N PHE A 397 22.89 -30.73 -3.83
CA PHE A 397 22.77 -31.91 -2.94
C PHE A 397 22.95 -31.61 -1.45
N ARG A 398 23.49 -30.45 -1.03
CA ARG A 398 23.79 -30.16 0.37
C ARG A 398 23.06 -28.90 0.83
N PHE A 399 21.85 -29.05 1.36
CA PHE A 399 21.15 -27.93 1.99
C PHE A 399 20.42 -28.36 3.24
N ASP A 400 20.61 -27.58 4.30
CA ASP A 400 19.74 -27.59 5.47
C ASP A 400 18.41 -26.94 5.06
N PHE A 401 17.29 -27.65 5.28
CA PHE A 401 15.96 -27.14 4.97
C PHE A 401 15.46 -26.31 6.13
N ASP A 402 15.56 -24.98 6.00
CA ASP A 402 14.97 -24.04 6.95
C ASP A 402 13.53 -23.71 6.56
N LEU A 403 12.58 -24.19 7.34
CA LEU A 403 11.16 -23.86 7.24
C LEU A 403 10.74 -22.92 8.38
N VAL A 404 10.03 -21.85 8.01
CA VAL A 404 9.38 -20.96 8.97
C VAL A 404 7.86 -21.09 8.84
N ILE A 405 7.20 -21.25 9.98
CA ILE A 405 5.75 -21.39 10.11
C ILE A 405 5.19 -20.16 10.83
N ASN A 406 4.19 -19.49 10.26
CA ASN A 406 3.59 -18.29 10.86
C ASN A 406 2.90 -18.55 12.21
N LYS A 407 2.40 -19.78 12.45
CA LYS A 407 1.61 -20.16 13.63
C LYS A 407 2.41 -20.93 14.69
N GLU A 408 2.40 -22.25 14.63
CA GLU A 408 2.98 -23.14 15.64
C GLU A 408 3.93 -24.14 14.98
N GLY A 409 5.20 -23.77 14.84
CA GLY A 409 6.22 -24.57 14.16
C GLY A 409 6.45 -25.94 14.83
N ILE A 410 6.47 -26.00 16.15
CA ILE A 410 6.63 -27.28 16.88
C ILE A 410 5.45 -28.22 16.62
N LYS A 411 4.22 -27.70 16.62
CA LYS A 411 3.01 -28.49 16.31
C LYS A 411 3.07 -29.02 14.89
N PHE A 412 3.42 -28.17 13.93
CA PHE A 412 3.58 -28.57 12.54
C PHE A 412 4.67 -29.64 12.38
N ALA A 413 5.80 -29.50 13.08
CA ALA A 413 6.87 -30.49 13.05
C ALA A 413 6.44 -31.86 13.59
N LYS A 414 5.65 -31.89 14.67
CA LYS A 414 5.08 -33.13 15.22
C LYS A 414 4.13 -33.81 14.23
N ILE A 415 3.33 -33.02 13.49
CA ILE A 415 2.42 -33.54 12.46
C ILE A 415 3.22 -34.19 11.31
N ILE A 416 4.23 -33.49 10.77
CA ILE A 416 5.10 -34.04 9.72
C ILE A 416 5.79 -35.31 10.22
N ALA A 417 6.37 -35.28 11.42
CA ALA A 417 7.07 -36.43 11.98
C ALA A 417 6.18 -37.66 12.15
N LYS A 418 4.91 -37.46 12.57
CA LYS A 418 3.92 -38.54 12.64
C LYS A 418 3.56 -39.09 11.25
N TYR A 419 3.38 -38.21 10.26
CA TYR A 419 3.04 -38.61 8.90
C TYR A 419 4.14 -39.47 8.26
N PHE A 420 5.39 -39.04 8.39
CA PHE A 420 6.56 -39.75 7.84
C PHE A 420 7.12 -40.85 8.76
N LYS A 421 6.53 -41.06 9.95
CA LYS A 421 7.02 -42.01 10.98
C LYS A 421 8.50 -41.79 11.34
N VAL A 422 8.89 -40.52 11.49
CA VAL A 422 10.26 -40.10 11.84
C VAL A 422 10.31 -39.38 13.19
N ARG A 423 11.52 -39.13 13.70
CA ARG A 423 11.73 -38.43 14.97
C ARG A 423 11.73 -36.91 14.76
N ALA A 424 10.99 -36.21 15.62
CA ALA A 424 11.13 -34.76 15.82
C ALA A 424 11.77 -34.46 17.18
N ILE A 425 12.72 -33.53 17.20
CA ILE A 425 13.34 -32.99 18.42
C ILE A 425 12.88 -31.54 18.56
N SER A 426 12.13 -31.22 19.62
CA SER A 426 11.62 -29.87 19.88
C SER A 426 12.44 -29.12 20.92
N HIS A 427 12.70 -27.84 20.65
CA HIS A 427 13.32 -26.90 21.58
C HIS A 427 12.33 -25.78 21.92
N GLU A 428 11.57 -25.96 23.00
CA GLU A 428 10.46 -25.06 23.36
C GLU A 428 10.91 -23.63 23.66
N LYS A 429 12.07 -23.47 24.33
CA LYS A 429 12.68 -22.16 24.64
C LYS A 429 12.86 -21.28 23.40
N PHE A 430 13.06 -21.88 22.22
CA PHE A 430 13.28 -21.17 20.97
C PHE A 430 12.11 -21.30 19.98
N ASN A 431 11.05 -22.03 20.33
CA ASN A 431 9.95 -22.37 19.42
C ASN A 431 10.41 -23.01 18.10
N THR A 432 11.44 -23.85 18.17
CA THR A 432 12.00 -24.59 17.03
C THR A 432 11.85 -26.09 17.21
N ALA A 433 11.82 -26.82 16.10
CA ALA A 433 11.86 -28.27 16.08
C ALA A 433 12.69 -28.74 14.88
N ILE A 434 13.31 -29.90 15.00
CA ILE A 434 14.15 -30.50 13.97
C ILE A 434 13.57 -31.87 13.63
N ILE A 435 13.35 -32.14 12.34
CA ILE A 435 12.94 -33.45 11.84
C ILE A 435 14.14 -34.12 11.18
N TYR A 436 14.35 -35.39 11.53
CA TYR A 436 15.46 -36.20 11.02
C TYR A 436 14.95 -37.35 10.15
N PHE A 437 15.40 -37.36 8.90
CA PHE A 437 15.24 -38.50 8.01
C PHE A 437 16.58 -39.24 7.92
N LYS A 438 16.57 -40.54 8.25
CA LYS A 438 17.76 -41.39 8.15
C LYS A 438 18.25 -41.48 6.71
N LYS A 439 19.54 -41.80 6.54
CA LYS A 439 20.14 -42.07 5.23
C LYS A 439 19.31 -43.12 4.48
N GLY A 440 19.01 -42.85 3.22
CA GLY A 440 18.20 -43.72 2.36
C GLY A 440 16.68 -43.51 2.47
N ALA A 441 16.17 -42.75 3.44
CA ALA A 441 14.73 -42.53 3.60
C ALA A 441 14.15 -41.55 2.58
N ILE A 442 14.88 -40.47 2.30
CA ILE A 442 14.53 -39.47 1.26
C ILE A 442 15.69 -39.33 0.28
N LEU A 443 16.91 -39.19 0.80
CA LEU A 443 18.12 -39.05 0.00
C LEU A 443 18.93 -40.35 0.06
N PRO A 444 19.40 -40.90 -1.08
CA PRO A 444 20.02 -42.23 -1.12
C PRO A 444 21.32 -42.30 -0.31
N ASN A 445 22.10 -41.22 -0.29
CA ASN A 445 23.47 -41.24 0.22
C ASN A 445 23.72 -40.37 1.46
N GLN A 446 22.69 -39.74 2.04
CA GLN A 446 22.84 -38.89 3.21
C GLN A 446 21.56 -38.77 4.04
N GLU A 447 21.70 -38.37 5.29
CA GLU A 447 20.58 -37.97 6.13
C GLU A 447 20.00 -36.63 5.65
N LEU A 448 18.71 -36.41 5.88
CA LEU A 448 18.06 -35.14 5.63
C LEU A 448 17.56 -34.55 6.95
N ARG A 449 17.98 -33.32 7.22
CA ARG A 449 17.56 -32.51 8.35
C ARG A 449 16.64 -31.39 7.87
N ILE A 450 15.50 -31.24 8.54
CA ILE A 450 14.57 -30.13 8.32
C ILE A 450 14.42 -29.36 9.63
N ASP A 451 14.89 -28.12 9.63
CA ASP A 451 14.75 -27.18 10.73
C ASP A 451 13.44 -26.41 10.57
N ILE A 452 12.55 -26.55 11.53
CA ILE A 452 11.23 -25.90 11.55
C ILE A 452 11.20 -24.89 12.69
N ALA A 453 11.06 -23.62 12.34
CA ALA A 453 10.95 -22.52 13.29
C ALA A 453 9.56 -21.90 13.25
N THR A 454 9.07 -21.46 14.41
CA THR A 454 7.94 -20.55 14.45
C THR A 454 8.42 -19.13 14.14
N ALA A 455 7.70 -18.42 13.26
CA ALA A 455 8.00 -17.03 12.93
C ALA A 455 8.01 -16.17 14.21
N ARG A 456 9.12 -15.48 14.46
CA ARG A 456 9.36 -14.81 15.74
C ARG A 456 10.07 -13.47 15.57
N LYS A 457 9.86 -12.57 16.52
CA LYS A 457 10.70 -11.40 16.74
C LYS A 457 11.66 -11.69 17.90
N GLU A 458 12.85 -11.13 17.81
CA GLU A 458 13.90 -11.25 18.83
C GLU A 458 14.08 -9.92 19.54
N LYS A 459 14.33 -9.98 20.85
CA LYS A 459 14.70 -8.83 21.68
C LYS A 459 15.99 -9.15 22.41
N TYR A 460 17.04 -8.38 22.15
CA TYR A 460 18.32 -8.49 22.82
C TYR A 460 18.33 -7.60 24.07
N LEU A 461 18.70 -8.16 25.23
CA LEU A 461 18.75 -7.42 26.50
C LEU A 461 20.02 -6.57 26.61
N SER A 462 21.14 -7.09 26.10
CA SER A 462 22.43 -6.42 25.98
C SER A 462 23.15 -6.89 24.71
N PRO A 463 24.14 -6.13 24.20
CA PRO A 463 24.96 -6.54 23.07
C PRO A 463 25.55 -7.94 23.28
N GLY A 464 25.40 -8.84 22.30
CA GLY A 464 25.94 -10.21 22.35
C GLY A 464 25.18 -11.22 23.22
N ALA A 465 24.10 -10.83 23.92
CA ALA A 465 23.29 -11.76 24.71
C ALA A 465 22.39 -12.64 23.84
N LEU A 466 21.99 -13.81 24.36
CA LEU A 466 20.93 -14.62 23.74
C LEU A 466 19.60 -13.85 23.72
N PRO A 467 18.82 -13.90 22.62
CA PRO A 467 17.60 -13.12 22.50
C PRO A 467 16.40 -13.77 23.18
N ASP A 468 15.49 -12.91 23.68
CA ASP A 468 14.13 -13.32 24.02
C ASP A 468 13.27 -13.41 22.74
N VAL A 469 12.54 -14.52 22.58
CA VAL A 469 11.74 -14.80 21.39
C VAL A 469 10.24 -14.60 21.65
N LYS A 470 9.53 -13.94 20.72
CA LYS A 470 8.06 -13.83 20.73
C LYS A 470 7.49 -14.09 19.34
N LYS A 471 6.33 -14.76 19.25
CA LYS A 471 5.62 -15.00 17.97
C LYS A 471 5.42 -13.68 17.19
N ALA A 472 5.64 -13.70 15.88
CA ALA A 472 5.51 -12.52 15.03
C ALA A 472 5.24 -12.90 13.56
N PRO A 473 4.66 -11.99 12.75
CA PRO A 473 4.50 -12.22 11.31
C PRO A 473 5.83 -12.46 10.60
N LEU A 474 5.81 -13.20 9.48
CA LEU A 474 6.98 -13.54 8.65
C LEU A 474 7.91 -12.34 8.39
N ARG A 475 7.37 -11.17 8.05
CA ARG A 475 8.17 -9.96 7.80
C ARG A 475 9.07 -9.59 8.99
N LYS A 476 8.58 -9.73 10.23
CA LYS A 476 9.35 -9.46 11.46
C LYS A 476 10.39 -10.55 11.73
N ASP A 477 10.11 -11.81 11.36
CA ASP A 477 11.08 -12.90 11.42
C ASP A 477 12.22 -12.72 10.41
N LEU A 478 11.91 -12.25 9.21
CA LEU A 478 12.91 -11.96 8.21
C LEU A 478 13.76 -10.74 8.59
N PHE A 479 13.16 -9.73 9.25
CA PHE A 479 13.87 -8.52 9.67
C PHE A 479 14.95 -8.74 10.74
N ARG A 480 14.82 -9.78 11.59
CA ARG A 480 15.81 -10.09 12.63
C ARG A 480 17.06 -10.81 12.11
N ARG A 481 17.09 -11.20 10.83
CA ARG A 481 18.22 -11.92 10.23
C ARG A 481 19.42 -11.00 10.00
N ASP A 482 20.52 -11.58 9.56
CA ASP A 482 21.81 -10.90 9.44
C ASP A 482 21.90 -9.97 8.23
N PHE A 483 21.62 -10.49 7.03
CA PHE A 483 21.79 -9.78 5.76
C PHE A 483 20.58 -9.92 4.83
N THR A 484 20.35 -8.92 3.98
CA THR A 484 19.23 -8.88 3.00
C THR A 484 19.17 -10.12 2.10
N ILE A 485 20.32 -10.63 1.66
CA ILE A 485 20.41 -11.85 0.85
C ILE A 485 19.88 -13.10 1.56
N ASN A 486 19.79 -13.09 2.90
CA ASN A 486 19.29 -14.18 3.73
C ASN A 486 17.84 -13.96 4.19
N THR A 487 17.18 -12.88 3.74
CA THR A 487 15.79 -12.57 4.09
C THR A 487 14.78 -12.94 3.02
N ILE A 488 15.23 -13.55 1.93
CA ILE A 488 14.31 -14.00 0.88
C ILE A 488 13.60 -15.26 1.36
N ALA A 489 12.28 -15.26 1.25
CA ALA A 489 11.44 -16.40 1.57
C ALA A 489 10.74 -16.92 0.32
N VAL A 490 10.37 -18.20 0.33
CA VAL A 490 9.60 -18.86 -0.73
C VAL A 490 8.43 -19.58 -0.09
N SER A 491 7.21 -19.27 -0.54
CA SER A 491 6.02 -19.99 -0.04
C SER A 491 6.02 -21.43 -0.51
N ILE A 492 5.71 -22.34 0.40
CA ILE A 492 5.46 -23.75 0.16
C ILE A 492 3.98 -24.07 0.42
N SER A 493 3.13 -23.06 0.58
CA SER A 493 1.68 -23.30 0.66
C SER A 493 1.14 -23.69 -0.70
N GLU A 494 0.10 -24.52 -0.73
CA GLU A 494 -0.45 -25.07 -1.98
C GLU A 494 -0.91 -23.97 -2.96
N LYS A 495 -1.58 -22.93 -2.44
CA LYS A 495 -2.15 -21.82 -3.23
C LYS A 495 -1.10 -20.96 -3.93
N ASP A 496 0.11 -20.87 -3.39
CA ASP A 496 1.16 -19.98 -3.90
C ASP A 496 2.55 -20.64 -3.91
N PHE A 497 2.59 -21.96 -4.14
CA PHE A 497 3.81 -22.76 -4.11
C PHE A 497 4.89 -22.18 -5.05
N GLY A 498 6.07 -21.91 -4.48
CA GLY A 498 7.21 -21.34 -5.17
C GLY A 498 7.15 -19.82 -5.35
N LYS A 499 6.16 -19.11 -4.80
CA LYS A 499 6.11 -17.65 -4.81
C LYS A 499 7.22 -17.06 -3.94
N ILE A 500 8.02 -16.17 -4.51
CA ILE A 500 9.08 -15.45 -3.78
C ILE A 500 8.45 -14.32 -2.95
N ILE A 501 8.93 -14.16 -1.72
CA ILE A 501 8.62 -13.07 -0.81
C ILE A 501 9.95 -12.39 -0.44
N ASP A 502 10.11 -11.13 -0.85
CA ASP A 502 11.30 -10.33 -0.58
C ASP A 502 10.89 -8.93 -0.10
N PHE A 503 10.95 -8.72 1.21
CA PHE A 503 10.59 -7.43 1.83
C PHE A 503 11.74 -6.43 1.90
N PHE A 504 12.98 -6.87 1.71
CA PHE A 504 14.20 -6.10 2.01
C PHE A 504 15.16 -6.04 0.82
N ASN A 505 14.64 -6.27 -0.39
CA ASN A 505 15.35 -6.15 -1.65
C ASN A 505 16.57 -7.09 -1.78
N GLY A 506 16.52 -8.26 -1.13
CA GLY A 506 17.60 -9.24 -1.12
C GLY A 506 17.95 -9.77 -2.51
N GLN A 507 16.97 -9.88 -3.41
CA GLN A 507 17.21 -10.30 -4.80
C GLN A 507 18.08 -9.29 -5.56
N ASN A 508 17.88 -8.00 -5.32
CA ASN A 508 18.66 -6.95 -5.98
C ASN A 508 20.08 -6.89 -5.41
N ASP A 509 20.24 -7.00 -4.09
CA ASP A 509 21.57 -7.08 -3.47
C ASP A 509 22.33 -8.32 -3.95
N MET A 510 21.65 -9.45 -4.13
CA MET A 510 22.26 -10.65 -4.73
C MET A 510 22.69 -10.43 -6.19
N LYS A 511 21.88 -9.73 -6.99
CA LYS A 511 22.25 -9.36 -8.37
C LYS A 511 23.47 -8.45 -8.42
N LYS A 512 23.55 -7.48 -7.51
CA LYS A 512 24.67 -6.53 -7.39
C LYS A 512 25.90 -7.11 -6.69
N GLY A 513 25.77 -8.30 -6.08
CA GLY A 513 26.83 -8.93 -5.30
C GLY A 513 27.17 -8.16 -4.03
N MET A 514 26.15 -7.76 -3.26
CA MET A 514 26.28 -6.93 -2.07
C MET A 514 25.89 -7.66 -0.79
N ILE A 515 26.68 -7.51 0.27
CA ILE A 515 26.35 -7.90 1.64
C ILE A 515 25.87 -6.64 2.38
N ARG A 516 24.58 -6.61 2.72
CA ARG A 516 23.91 -5.48 3.36
C ARG A 516 23.17 -5.92 4.63
N VAL A 517 23.35 -5.20 5.73
CA VAL A 517 22.59 -5.42 6.98
C VAL A 517 21.18 -4.83 6.92
N LEU A 518 20.26 -5.36 7.74
CA LEU A 518 18.86 -4.91 7.77
C LEU A 518 18.62 -3.67 8.63
N HIS A 519 19.51 -3.36 9.57
CA HIS A 519 19.43 -2.20 10.45
C HIS A 519 20.80 -1.85 11.05
N ASN A 520 20.95 -0.60 11.50
CA ASN A 520 22.23 -0.05 11.94
C ASN A 520 22.85 -0.76 13.15
N LEU A 521 22.00 -1.25 14.05
CA LEU A 521 22.44 -1.98 15.25
C LEU A 521 22.76 -3.46 15.00
N SER A 522 22.75 -3.95 13.74
CA SER A 522 22.90 -5.39 13.44
C SER A 522 24.14 -6.01 14.09
N PHE A 523 25.28 -5.32 14.01
CA PHE A 523 26.54 -5.78 14.61
C PHE A 523 26.64 -5.55 16.13
N ILE A 524 25.78 -4.71 16.69
CA ILE A 524 25.71 -4.48 18.15
C ILE A 524 24.81 -5.54 18.79
N ASP A 525 23.66 -5.82 18.17
CA ASP A 525 22.72 -6.84 18.62
C ASP A 525 23.40 -8.23 18.60
N ASP A 526 24.15 -8.52 17.54
CA ASP A 526 24.87 -9.78 17.38
C ASP A 526 26.24 -9.54 16.70
N PRO A 527 27.30 -9.35 17.50
CA PRO A 527 28.64 -9.09 16.97
C PRO A 527 29.22 -10.26 16.15
N THR A 528 28.66 -11.47 16.26
CA THR A 528 29.08 -12.62 15.42
C THR A 528 28.80 -12.38 13.94
N ARG A 529 27.86 -11.47 13.62
CA ARG A 529 27.55 -11.07 12.24
C ARG A 529 28.73 -10.42 11.53
N ILE A 530 29.71 -9.86 12.24
CA ILE A 530 30.94 -9.33 11.65
C ILE A 530 31.71 -10.44 10.93
N PHE A 531 31.96 -11.55 11.62
CA PHE A 531 32.62 -12.73 11.04
C PHE A 531 31.78 -13.34 9.91
N ARG A 532 30.44 -13.36 10.08
CA ARG A 532 29.54 -13.84 9.04
C ARG A 532 29.57 -12.97 7.78
N ALA A 533 29.70 -11.65 7.90
CA ALA A 533 29.81 -10.72 6.78
C ALA A 533 31.03 -11.07 5.92
N PHE A 534 32.21 -11.19 6.55
CA PHE A 534 33.44 -11.58 5.86
C PHE A 534 33.34 -12.98 5.26
N ARG A 535 32.76 -13.94 6.00
CA ARG A 535 32.55 -15.30 5.50
C ARG A 535 31.66 -15.33 4.25
N PHE A 536 30.57 -14.57 4.23
CA PHE A 536 29.68 -14.51 3.07
C PHE A 536 30.29 -13.71 1.91
N ALA A 537 30.97 -12.61 2.18
CA ALA A 537 31.71 -11.83 1.19
C ALA A 537 32.73 -12.72 0.46
N GLY A 538 33.55 -13.48 1.20
CA GLY A 538 34.50 -14.44 0.64
C GLY A 538 33.83 -15.61 -0.09
N ARG A 539 32.85 -16.28 0.54
CA ARG A 539 32.19 -17.46 -0.05
C ARG A 539 31.43 -17.16 -1.34
N LEU A 540 30.78 -15.99 -1.44
CA LEU A 540 29.94 -15.61 -2.58
C LEU A 540 30.66 -14.69 -3.58
N ASN A 541 31.88 -14.25 -3.24
CA ASN A 541 32.62 -13.20 -3.94
C ASN A 541 31.80 -11.90 -4.06
N PHE A 542 31.20 -11.48 -2.94
CA PHE A 542 30.37 -10.28 -2.82
C PHE A 542 31.14 -9.18 -2.09
N LYS A 543 30.79 -7.92 -2.38
CA LYS A 543 31.31 -6.76 -1.66
C LYS A 543 30.43 -6.46 -0.46
N ILE A 544 31.04 -6.01 0.64
CA ILE A 544 30.29 -5.42 1.74
C ILE A 544 29.87 -4.02 1.30
N GLU A 545 28.61 -3.68 1.51
CA GLU A 545 28.10 -2.37 1.12
C GLU A 545 28.66 -1.26 2.04
N ASP A 546 28.94 -0.08 1.49
CA ASP A 546 29.68 1.01 2.16
C ASP A 546 29.12 1.38 3.55
N HIS A 547 27.80 1.49 3.69
CA HIS A 547 27.19 1.78 4.99
C HIS A 547 27.35 0.61 5.96
N THR A 548 27.16 -0.62 5.49
CA THR A 548 27.39 -1.85 6.25
C THR A 548 28.85 -1.96 6.69
N GLU A 549 29.81 -1.62 5.83
CA GLU A 549 31.23 -1.61 6.15
C GLU A 549 31.55 -0.57 7.23
N ARG A 550 30.96 0.62 7.16
CA ARG A 550 31.11 1.65 8.20
C ARG A 550 30.59 1.17 9.55
N LEU A 551 29.40 0.56 9.60
CA LEU A 551 28.84 0.00 10.83
C LEU A 551 29.73 -1.11 11.40
N LEU A 552 30.28 -1.96 10.53
CA LEU A 552 31.21 -3.02 10.91
C LEU A 552 32.49 -2.44 11.54
N LYS A 553 33.10 -1.43 10.91
CA LYS A 553 34.30 -0.73 11.45
C LYS A 553 34.01 -0.08 12.81
N ASN A 554 32.85 0.58 12.95
CA ASN A 554 32.44 1.19 14.20
C ASN A 554 32.24 0.15 15.32
N ALA A 555 31.64 -1.01 15.00
CA ALA A 555 31.45 -2.08 15.96
C ALA A 555 32.78 -2.69 16.44
N ILE A 556 33.76 -2.85 15.54
CA ILE A 556 35.12 -3.28 15.88
C ILE A 556 35.81 -2.24 16.79
N ALA A 557 35.79 -0.96 16.40
CA ALA A 557 36.43 0.11 17.16
C ALA A 557 35.83 0.26 18.58
N SER A 558 34.53 0.01 18.71
CA SER A 558 33.80 0.05 19.99
C SER A 558 34.01 -1.20 20.87
N ARG A 559 34.90 -2.12 20.49
CA ARG A 559 35.28 -3.34 21.24
C ARG A 559 34.12 -4.30 21.55
N TYR A 560 33.02 -4.27 20.81
CA TYR A 560 31.91 -5.24 20.98
C TYR A 560 32.33 -6.69 20.73
N ILE A 561 33.46 -6.91 20.05
CA ILE A 561 34.06 -8.24 19.82
C ILE A 561 34.80 -8.77 21.06
N LYS A 562 35.32 -7.92 21.96
CA LYS A 562 36.10 -8.37 23.12
C LYS A 562 35.29 -9.19 24.14
N ASN A 563 33.96 -9.13 24.05
CA ASN A 563 33.02 -9.81 24.95
C ASN A 563 32.38 -11.06 24.31
N LEU A 564 32.81 -11.45 23.11
CA LEU A 564 32.55 -12.76 22.50
C LEU A 564 33.70 -13.71 22.84
#